data_AF-A0A2D7W0L0-F1
#
_entry.id   AF-A0A2D7W0L0-F1
#
_cell.length_a   1.000
_cell.length_b   1.000
_cell.length_c   1.000
_cell.angle_alpha   90.00
_cell.angle_beta   90.00
_cell.angle_gamma   90.00
#
_symmetry.space_group_name_H-M   'P 1'
#
loop_
_entity.id
_entity.type
_entity.pdbx_description
1 polymer ?
#
loop_
_entity_poly.entity_id
_entity_poly.type
_entity_poly.pdbx_seq_one_letter_code
_entity_poly.pdbx_strand_id
1 'polypeptide(L)'
;MVVQLQDLDGHLVVLIPTLYDPAIQAKSGTTDAVFAHVCDVTTGEVFRDQIIVARHFVDGMRDHLNHPFIGVVRRLDAGGFKFDTATDDQQDVARKFLEDLSN
;
A
#
# COMPACT_ATOMS: atom_id res chain seq x y z
N MET A 1 4.75 -11.52 -7.92
CA MET A 1 4.05 -10.72 -8.95
C MET A 1 4.17 -9.25 -8.58
N VAL A 2 4.28 -8.35 -9.55
CA VAL A 2 4.25 -6.91 -9.28
C VAL A 2 2.81 -6.44 -9.49
N VAL A 3 2.25 -5.75 -8.50
CA VAL A 3 0.93 -5.12 -8.61
C VAL A 3 1.11 -3.62 -8.86
N GLN A 4 0.32 -3.05 -9.76
CA GLN A 4 0.28 -1.60 -9.94
C GLN A 4 -0.91 -1.05 -9.16
N LEU A 5 -0.77 0.15 -8.57
CA LEU A 5 -1.86 0.79 -7.82
C LEU A 5 -3.14 0.98 -8.67
N GLN A 6 -2.99 1.07 -9.99
CA GLN A 6 -4.11 1.15 -10.94
C GLN A 6 -4.98 -0.12 -10.95
N ASP A 7 -4.39 -1.27 -10.67
CA ASP A 7 -5.07 -2.56 -10.65
C ASP A 7 -5.86 -2.74 -9.34
N LEU A 8 -5.64 -1.85 -8.37
CA LEU A 8 -6.27 -1.86 -7.04
C LEU A 8 -7.34 -0.77 -6.90
N ASP A 9 -7.70 -0.06 -7.97
CA ASP A 9 -8.69 1.02 -7.88
C ASP A 9 -10.04 0.52 -7.36
N GLY A 10 -10.50 1.09 -6.24
CA GLY A 10 -11.71 0.70 -5.52
C GLY A 10 -11.53 -0.47 -4.54
N HIS A 11 -10.34 -1.09 -4.48
CA HIS A 11 -10.09 -2.22 -3.59
C HIS A 11 -9.77 -1.75 -2.17
N LEU A 12 -10.28 -2.49 -1.19
CA LEU A 12 -9.82 -2.42 0.19
C LEU A 12 -8.47 -3.13 0.28
N VAL A 13 -7.44 -2.42 0.70
CA VAL A 13 -6.09 -2.96 0.80
C VAL A 13 -5.46 -2.62 2.14
N VAL A 14 -4.53 -3.46 2.56
CA VAL A 14 -3.60 -3.17 3.66
C VAL A 14 -2.21 -3.02 3.08
N LEU A 15 -1.58 -1.87 3.33
CA LEU A 15 -0.18 -1.63 3.04
C LEU A 15 0.63 -1.83 4.31
N ILE A 16 1.60 -2.75 4.28
CA ILE A 16 2.52 -2.98 5.39
C ILE A 16 3.91 -2.54 4.92
N PRO A 17 4.34 -1.31 5.21
CA PRO A 17 5.67 -0.84 4.83
C PRO A 17 6.73 -1.61 5.62
N THR A 18 7.77 -2.08 4.96
CA THR A 18 8.81 -2.94 5.54
C THR A 18 10.17 -2.26 5.59
N LEU A 19 10.50 -1.45 4.57
CA LEU A 19 11.79 -0.77 4.46
C LEU A 19 11.63 0.56 3.74
N TYR A 20 12.26 1.60 4.26
CA TYR A 20 12.45 2.87 3.56
C TYR A 20 13.85 2.91 2.93
N ASP A 21 13.92 3.23 1.65
CA ASP A 21 15.17 3.46 0.91
C ASP A 21 15.20 4.91 0.42
N PRO A 22 16.11 5.77 0.94
CA PRO A 22 16.19 7.17 0.53
C PRO A 22 16.78 7.39 -0.86
N ALA A 23 17.31 6.36 -1.53
CA ALA A 23 18.11 6.51 -2.75
C ALA A 23 17.93 5.36 -3.75
N ILE A 24 16.69 5.00 -4.09
CA ILE A 24 16.42 4.01 -5.13
C ILE A 24 16.63 4.61 -6.53
N GLN A 25 17.22 3.82 -7.43
CA GLN A 25 17.43 4.24 -8.81
C GLN A 25 16.18 3.94 -9.66
N ALA A 26 15.44 4.99 -10.04
CA ALA A 26 14.33 4.91 -10.98
C ALA A 26 14.76 5.34 -12.39
N LYS A 27 13.93 5.05 -13.39
CA LYS A 27 14.18 5.45 -14.79
C LYS A 27 14.36 6.96 -14.96
N SER A 28 13.72 7.76 -14.10
CA SER A 28 13.76 9.23 -14.10
C SER A 28 14.85 9.84 -13.23
N GLY A 29 15.66 9.03 -12.55
CA GLY A 29 16.69 9.48 -11.60
C GLY A 29 16.59 8.79 -10.23
N THR A 30 17.42 9.23 -9.29
CA THR A 30 17.38 8.74 -7.91
C THR A 30 16.21 9.38 -7.15
N THR A 31 15.43 8.55 -6.46
CA THR A 31 14.30 8.98 -5.63
C THR A 31 14.24 8.16 -4.35
N ASP A 32 13.50 8.61 -3.35
CA ASP A 32 13.16 7.80 -2.19
C ASP A 32 11.98 6.85 -2.48
N ALA A 33 11.92 5.75 -1.74
CA ALA A 33 10.91 4.72 -1.88
C ALA A 33 10.65 3.98 -0.57
N VAL A 34 9.47 3.37 -0.49
CA VAL A 34 9.14 2.42 0.57
C VAL A 34 8.83 1.07 -0.06
N PHE A 35 9.47 0.01 0.44
CA PHE A 35 9.06 -1.36 0.20
C PHE A 35 7.88 -1.68 1.11
N ALA A 36 6.85 -2.31 0.57
CA ALA A 36 5.66 -2.68 1.31
C ALA A 36 5.12 -4.04 0.87
N HIS A 37 4.47 -4.74 1.78
CA HIS A 37 3.52 -5.78 1.41
C HIS A 37 2.16 -5.13 1.13
N VAL A 38 1.56 -5.50 0.00
CA VAL A 38 0.22 -5.06 -0.38
C VAL A 38 -0.69 -6.26 -0.25
N CYS A 39 -1.57 -6.21 0.74
CA CYS A 39 -2.61 -7.21 0.95
C CYS A 39 -3.91 -6.67 0.34
N ASP A 40 -4.36 -7.26 -0.77
CA ASP A 40 -5.65 -6.93 -1.34
C ASP A 40 -6.73 -7.75 -0.64
N VAL A 41 -7.41 -7.12 0.31
CA VAL A 41 -8.47 -7.76 1.12
C VAL A 41 -9.68 -8.11 0.24
N THR A 42 -9.86 -7.40 -0.87
CA THR A 42 -11.00 -7.59 -1.78
C THR A 42 -10.89 -8.92 -2.51
N THR A 43 -9.69 -9.27 -2.96
CA THR A 43 -9.41 -10.49 -3.73
C THR A 43 -8.79 -11.60 -2.89
N GLY A 44 -8.27 -11.27 -1.71
CA GLY A 44 -7.53 -12.17 -0.84
C GLY A 44 -6.07 -12.38 -1.25
N GLU A 45 -5.56 -11.62 -2.22
CA GLU A 45 -4.19 -11.75 -2.71
C GLU A 45 -3.19 -10.96 -1.85
N VAL A 46 -1.95 -11.47 -1.76
CA VAL A 46 -0.86 -10.82 -1.05
C VAL A 46 0.34 -10.64 -1.99
N PHE A 47 0.68 -9.39 -2.25
CA PHE A 47 1.83 -8.99 -3.05
C PHE A 47 2.96 -8.53 -2.13
N ARG A 48 4.01 -9.36 -2.01
CA ARG A 48 5.16 -9.05 -1.16
C ARG A 48 6.19 -8.18 -1.89
N ASP A 49 6.97 -7.43 -1.12
CA ASP A 49 8.12 -6.62 -1.58
C ASP A 49 7.80 -5.66 -2.74
N GLN A 50 6.63 -5.03 -2.70
CA GLN A 50 6.24 -4.02 -3.68
C GLN A 50 6.94 -2.70 -3.38
N ILE A 51 7.37 -2.01 -4.42
CA ILE A 51 8.05 -0.73 -4.31
C ILE A 51 7.05 0.41 -4.54
N ILE A 52 6.94 1.30 -3.56
CA ILE A 52 6.10 2.49 -3.61
C ILE A 52 7.01 3.73 -3.68
N VAL A 53 6.96 4.43 -4.81
CA VAL A 53 7.73 5.67 -5.08
C VAL A 53 6.86 6.93 -5.08
N ALA A 54 5.56 6.79 -4.83
CA ALA A 54 4.63 7.90 -4.83
C ALA A 54 4.85 8.74 -3.56
N ARG A 55 5.44 9.93 -3.71
CA ARG A 55 5.97 10.76 -2.60
C ARG A 55 5.00 10.98 -1.43
N HIS A 56 3.72 11.26 -1.72
CA HIS A 56 2.69 11.44 -0.70
C HIS A 56 2.50 10.19 0.19
N PHE A 57 2.69 9.01 -0.39
CA PHE A 57 2.61 7.74 0.31
C PHE A 57 3.91 7.40 1.05
N VAL A 58 5.05 7.72 0.44
CA VAL A 58 6.38 7.51 1.03
C VAL A 58 6.50 8.27 2.36
N ASP A 59 6.11 9.55 2.41
CA ASP A 59 6.22 10.35 3.63
C ASP A 59 5.44 9.76 4.80
N GLY A 60 4.20 9.28 4.58
CA GLY A 60 3.40 8.67 5.63
C GLY A 60 3.92 7.31 6.08
N MET A 61 4.36 6.48 5.12
CA MET A 61 4.81 5.11 5.40
C MET A 61 6.21 5.04 6.01
N ARG A 62 7.14 5.93 5.62
CA ARG A 62 8.51 5.91 6.16
C ARG A 62 8.53 6.10 7.68
N ASP A 63 7.58 6.90 8.21
CA ASP A 63 7.51 7.23 9.63
C ASP A 63 6.83 6.10 10.44
N HIS A 64 6.24 5.10 9.77
CA HIS A 64 5.44 4.03 10.37
C HIS A 64 5.77 2.65 9.77
N LEU A 65 7.07 2.33 9.65
CA LEU A 65 7.50 1.01 9.20
C LEU A 65 6.95 -0.10 10.10
N ASN A 66 6.58 -1.21 9.49
CA ASN A 66 5.96 -2.40 10.09
C ASN A 66 4.57 -2.16 10.70
N HIS A 67 3.98 -0.98 10.51
CA HIS A 67 2.60 -0.70 10.93
C HIS A 67 1.64 -0.76 9.73
N PRO A 68 0.55 -1.55 9.80
CA PRO A 68 -0.39 -1.69 8.70
C PRO A 68 -1.19 -0.39 8.48
N PHE A 69 -1.28 0.02 7.22
CA PHE A 69 -2.16 1.09 6.74
C PHE A 69 -3.35 0.47 6.01
N ILE A 70 -4.56 0.68 6.54
CA ILE A 70 -5.80 0.14 5.97
C ILE A 70 -6.53 1.25 5.24
N GLY A 71 -6.92 0.99 3.99
CA GLY A 71 -7.66 1.98 3.22
C GLY A 71 -8.09 1.47 1.86
N VAL A 72 -8.78 2.34 1.14
CA VAL A 72 -9.28 2.06 -0.20
C VAL A 72 -8.46 2.85 -1.19
N VAL A 73 -7.85 2.16 -2.16
CA VAL A 73 -7.15 2.83 -3.25
C VAL A 73 -8.19 3.48 -4.16
N ARG A 74 -7.99 4.75 -4.51
CA ARG A 74 -8.86 5.46 -5.44
C ARG A 74 -8.02 6.18 -6.48
N ARG A 75 -8.35 5.97 -7.75
CA ARG A 75 -7.79 6.77 -8.85
C ARG A 75 -8.34 8.20 -8.79
N LEU A 76 -7.47 9.17 -9.08
CA LEU A 76 -7.85 10.58 -9.23
C LEU A 76 -8.09 10.90 -10.71
N ASP A 77 -9.06 11.77 -11.00
CA ASP A 77 -9.41 12.17 -12.37
C ASP A 77 -8.25 12.87 -13.10
N ALA A 78 -7.40 13.61 -12.36
CA ALA A 78 -6.21 14.28 -12.89
C ALA A 78 -5.02 13.33 -13.14
N GLY A 79 -5.20 12.03 -12.92
CA GLY A 79 -4.13 11.05 -12.86
C GLY A 79 -3.54 10.92 -11.44
N GLY A 80 -3.04 9.74 -11.11
CA GLY A 80 -2.55 9.40 -9.76
C GLY A 80 -3.58 8.69 -8.88
N PHE A 81 -3.20 8.45 -7.63
CA PHE A 81 -3.98 7.67 -6.67
C PHE A 81 -3.99 8.33 -5.30
N LYS A 82 -5.10 8.18 -4.59
CA LYS A 82 -5.22 8.47 -3.15
C LYS A 82 -5.58 7.20 -2.40
N PHE A 83 -5.35 7.23 -1.09
CA PHE A 83 -5.71 6.15 -0.18
C PHE A 83 -6.71 6.73 0.79
N ASP A 84 -7.98 6.41 0.56
CA ASP A 84 -9.05 6.87 1.42
C ASP A 84 -9.06 6.04 2.71
N THR A 85 -9.31 6.72 3.83
CA THR A 85 -9.52 6.07 5.11
C THR A 85 -10.64 5.05 4.99
N ALA A 86 -10.36 3.79 5.35
CA ALA A 86 -11.37 2.75 5.41
C ALA A 86 -12.43 3.08 6.47
N THR A 87 -13.69 2.75 6.17
CA THR A 87 -14.78 2.81 7.17
C THR A 87 -14.52 1.81 8.30
N ASP A 88 -15.21 1.96 9.44
CA ASP A 88 -15.02 1.05 10.59
C ASP A 88 -15.25 -0.42 10.20
N ASP A 89 -16.33 -0.72 9.46
CA ASP A 89 -16.60 -2.07 8.95
C ASP A 89 -15.49 -2.62 8.06
N GLN A 90 -14.90 -1.77 7.21
CA GLN A 90 -13.78 -2.15 6.33
C GLN A 90 -12.50 -2.39 7.14
N GLN A 91 -12.28 -1.62 8.20
CA GLN A 91 -11.15 -1.86 9.10
C GLN A 91 -11.28 -3.19 9.82
N ASP A 92 -12.47 -3.57 10.28
CA ASP A 92 -12.71 -4.84 10.94
C ASP A 92 -12.46 -6.03 10.00
N VAL A 93 -12.94 -5.94 8.75
CA VAL A 93 -12.69 -6.96 7.72
C VAL A 93 -11.19 -7.09 7.43
N ALA A 94 -10.49 -5.96 7.26
CA ALA A 94 -9.06 -5.96 6.99
C ALA A 94 -8.24 -6.50 8.18
N ARG A 95 -8.61 -6.18 9.42
CA ARG A 95 -7.94 -6.70 10.62
C ARG A 95 -8.09 -8.22 10.71
N LYS A 96 -9.31 -8.73 10.52
CA LYS A 96 -9.57 -10.17 10.50
C LYS A 96 -8.74 -10.87 9.42
N PHE A 97 -8.66 -10.29 8.23
CA PHE A 97 -7.82 -10.83 7.15
C PHE A 97 -6.35 -10.93 7.55
N LEU A 98 -5.79 -9.93 8.26
CA LEU A 98 -4.42 -9.99 8.75
C LEU A 98 -4.22 -11.04 9.84
N GLU A 99 -5.20 -11.22 10.73
CA GLU A 99 -5.19 -12.26 11.75
C GLU A 99 -5.18 -13.66 11.10
N ASP A 100 -6.01 -13.87 10.09
CA ASP A 100 -6.08 -15.13 9.34
C ASP A 100 -4.77 -15.43 8.59
N LEU A 101 -4.06 -14.41 8.11
CA LEU A 101 -2.74 -14.58 7.47
C LEU A 101 -1.61 -14.90 8.45
N SER A 102 -1.80 -14.61 9.74
CA SER A 102 -0.78 -14.80 10.78
C SER A 102 -0.89 -16.16 11.47
N ASN A 103 -1.95 -16.93 11.19
CA ASN A 103 -2.23 -18.28 11.70
C ASN A 103 -1.87 -19.36 10.68
#